data_AF-A0A9Q9A0N5-F1
#
_entry.id   AF-A0A9Q9A0N5-F1
#
_cell.length_a   1.000
_cell.length_b   1.000
_cell.length_c   1.000
_cell.angle_alpha   90.00
_cell.angle_beta   90.00
_cell.angle_gamma   90.00
#
_symmetry.space_group_name_H-M   'P 1'
#
loop_
_entity.id
_entity.type
_entity.pdbx_description
1 polymer ?
#
loop_
_entity_poly.entity_id
_entity_poly.type
_entity_poly.pdbx_seq_one_letter_code
_entity_poly.pdbx_strand_id
1 'polypeptide(L)' 'MNDDSDSSPSPADRSGPSERTYWSMRADVHRQRAEDAQEKDTRSIHLKLAELYDEHAATVGIVHPDQ' A
#
# COMPACT_ATOMS: atom_id res chain seq x y z
N MET A 1 24.81 21.16 4.10
CA MET A 1 23.47 20.97 4.68
C MET A 1 22.64 20.32 3.58
N ASN A 2 22.56 18.99 3.59
CA ASN A 2 21.79 18.25 2.59
C ASN A 2 20.39 18.11 3.15
N ASP A 3 19.50 18.96 2.65
CA ASP A 3 18.06 18.84 2.86
C ASP A 3 17.56 17.81 1.85
N ASP A 4 17.80 16.54 2.13
CA ASP A 4 17.10 15.43 1.48
C ASP A 4 15.66 15.43 2.03
N SER A 5 14.91 16.45 1.61
CA SER A 5 13.45 16.43 1.65
C SER A 5 13.02 15.22 0.83
N ASP A 6 12.73 14.13 1.55
CA ASP A 6 12.03 12.94 1.05
C ASP A 6 10.69 13.41 0.49
N SER A 7 10.73 13.88 -0.77
CA SER A 7 9.62 14.40 -1.55
C SER A 7 8.76 13.26 -2.08
N SER A 8 8.61 12.22 -1.26
CA SER A 8 7.60 11.20 -1.42
C SER A 8 6.29 11.83 -0.98
N PRO A 9 5.31 12.06 -1.89
CA PRO A 9 4.07 12.72 -1.51
C PRO A 9 3.45 11.98 -0.33
N SER A 10 3.09 12.74 0.70
CA SER A 10 2.49 12.22 1.92
C SER A 10 1.26 11.42 1.53
N PRO A 11 0.96 10.28 2.18
CA PRO A 11 -0.25 9.52 1.92
C PRO A 11 -1.53 10.38 1.95
N ALA A 12 -1.50 11.48 2.73
CA ALA A 12 -2.57 12.46 2.87
C ALA A 12 -2.86 13.30 1.61
N ASP A 13 -1.92 13.37 0.65
CA ASP A 13 -2.08 14.18 -0.56
C ASP A 13 -2.68 13.40 -1.75
N ARG A 14 -2.89 12.08 -1.59
CA ARG A 14 -3.53 11.24 -2.62
C ARG A 14 -5.00 11.08 -2.27
N SER A 15 -5.89 11.44 -3.19
CA SER A 15 -7.33 11.20 -3.06
C SER A 15 -7.85 10.49 -4.30
N GLY A 16 -8.89 9.67 -4.14
CA GLY A 16 -9.60 9.02 -5.26
C GLY A 16 -8.77 7.95 -5.98
N PRO A 17 -8.79 7.89 -7.33
CA PRO A 17 -8.16 6.80 -8.10
C PRO A 17 -6.65 6.62 -7.86
N SER A 18 -5.94 7.73 -7.63
CA SER A 18 -4.50 7.75 -7.34
C SER A 18 -4.18 7.08 -5.99
N GLU A 19 -5.07 7.29 -5.02
CA GLU A 19 -4.96 6.68 -3.70
C GLU A 19 -5.27 5.18 -3.75
N ARG A 20 -6.35 4.78 -4.44
CA ARG A 20 -6.68 3.37 -4.66
C ARG A 20 -5.53 2.61 -5.33
N THR A 21 -4.96 3.18 -6.38
CA THR A 21 -3.83 2.60 -7.11
C THR A 21 -2.61 2.44 -6.21
N TYR A 22 -2.34 3.43 -5.35
CA TYR A 22 -1.26 3.35 -4.38
C TYR A 22 -1.43 2.18 -3.42
N TRP A 23 -2.63 2.04 -2.84
CA TRP A 23 -2.91 0.93 -1.91
C TRP A 23 -2.83 -0.44 -2.59
N SER A 24 -3.38 -0.59 -3.80
CA SER A 24 -3.24 -1.85 -4.56
C SER A 24 -1.77 -2.18 -4.88
N MET A 25 -0.97 -1.19 -5.30
CA MET A 25 0.47 -1.40 -5.53
C MET A 25 1.20 -1.84 -4.25
N ARG A 26 0.86 -1.26 -3.10
CA ARG A 26 1.44 -1.66 -1.80
C ARG A 26 1.06 -3.08 -1.43
N ALA A 27 -0.18 -3.50 -1.70
CA ALA A 27 -0.61 -4.87 -1.49
C ALA A 27 0.23 -5.85 -2.33
N ASP A 28 0.41 -5.56 -3.62
CA ASP A 28 1.23 -6.38 -4.53
C ASP A 28 2.68 -6.52 -4.07
N VAL A 29 3.31 -5.41 -3.64
CA VAL A 29 4.69 -5.42 -3.10
C VAL A 29 4.77 -6.33 -1.87
N HIS A 30 3.77 -6.32 -1.00
CA HIS A 30 3.77 -7.19 0.18
C HIS A 30 3.48 -8.65 -0.16
N ARG A 31 2.69 -8.96 -1.20
CA ARG A 31 2.55 -10.34 -1.69
C ARG A 31 3.88 -10.88 -2.21
N GLN A 32 4.60 -10.12 -3.03
CA GLN A 32 5.94 -10.49 -3.52
C GLN A 32 6.93 -10.71 -2.36
N ARG A 33 6.96 -9.80 -1.38
CA ARG A 33 7.81 -9.97 -0.19
C ARG A 33 7.44 -11.18 0.66
N ALA A 34 6.17 -11.58 0.70
CA ALA A 34 5.74 -12.79 1.38
C ALA A 34 6.22 -14.06 0.65
N GLU A 35 6.22 -14.04 -0.68
CA GLU A 35 6.76 -15.13 -1.52
C GLU A 35 8.27 -15.29 -1.32
N ASP A 36 9.01 -14.17 -1.24
CA ASP A 36 10.46 -14.16 -1.03
C ASP A 36 10.86 -14.47 0.44
N ALA A 37 9.95 -14.33 1.39
CA ALA A 37 10.24 -14.52 2.81
C ALA A 37 10.50 -15.99 3.15
N GLN A 38 11.68 -16.27 3.70
CA GLN A 38 12.07 -17.60 4.19
C GLN A 38 11.46 -17.90 5.57
N GLU A 39 11.35 -16.88 6.42
CA GLU A 39 10.79 -17.01 7.76
C GLU A 39 9.26 -16.98 7.74
N LYS A 40 8.64 -17.94 8.43
CA LYS A 40 7.18 -18.07 8.51
C LYS A 40 6.51 -16.82 9.08
N ASP A 41 7.10 -16.21 10.11
CA ASP A 41 6.51 -15.06 10.79
C ASP A 41 6.60 -13.81 9.91
N THR A 42 7.75 -13.59 9.28
CA THR A 42 7.96 -12.52 8.28
C THR A 42 7.00 -12.66 7.10
N ARG A 43 6.81 -13.87 6.57
CA ARG A 43 5.79 -14.16 5.55
C ARG A 43 4.39 -13.79 6.03
N SER A 44 4.03 -14.19 7.24
CA SER A 44 2.69 -13.94 7.80
C SER A 44 2.41 -12.45 7.98
N ILE A 45 3.42 -11.68 8.40
CA ILE A 45 3.32 -10.21 8.50
C ILE A 45 3.09 -9.60 7.11
N HIS A 46 3.86 -10.01 6.10
CA HIS A 46 3.69 -9.50 4.74
C HIS A 46 2.34 -9.85 4.13
N LEU A 47 1.85 -11.08 4.32
CA LEU A 47 0.50 -11.45 3.90
C LEU A 47 -0.56 -10.58 4.59
N LYS A 48 -0.42 -10.34 5.90
CA LYS A 48 -1.39 -9.51 6.61
C LYS A 48 -1.39 -8.06 6.13
N LEU A 49 -0.21 -7.50 5.84
CA LEU A 49 -0.10 -6.17 5.26
C LEU A 49 -0.71 -6.10 3.87
N ALA A 50 -0.53 -7.13 3.03
CA ALA A 50 -1.17 -7.19 1.73
C ALA A 50 -2.70 -7.16 1.83
N GLU A 51 -3.28 -7.97 2.72
CA GLU A 51 -4.74 -7.97 3.00
C GLU A 51 -5.22 -6.58 3.41
N LEU A 52 -4.56 -5.93 4.38
CA LEU A 52 -4.96 -4.61 4.86
C LEU A 52 -4.91 -3.55 3.76
N TYR A 53 -3.90 -3.60 2.89
CA TYR A 53 -3.82 -2.66 1.77
C TYR A 53 -4.86 -2.92 0.68
N ASP A 54 -5.20 -4.19 0.40
CA ASP A 54 -6.29 -4.53 -0.52
C ASP A 54 -7.66 -4.09 0.03
N GLU A 55 -7.92 -4.32 1.33
CA GLU A 55 -9.12 -3.84 2.03
C GLU A 55 -9.24 -2.30 1.98
N HIS A 56 -8.12 -1.60 2.16
CA HIS A 56 -8.09 -0.16 2.09
C HIS A 56 -8.33 0.35 0.65
N ALA A 57 -7.73 -0.28 -0.36
CA ALA A 57 -7.98 0.03 -1.76
C ALA A 57 -9.46 -0.15 -2.13
N ALA A 58 -10.10 -1.21 -1.65
CA ALA A 58 -11.53 -1.46 -1.83
C ALA A 58 -12.38 -0.37 -1.17
N THR A 59 -12.02 0.05 0.05
CA THR A 59 -12.71 1.11 0.79
C THR A 59 -12.63 2.45 0.07
N VAL A 60 -11.45 2.84 -0.45
CA VAL A 60 -11.29 4.06 -1.26
C VAL A 60 -12.18 4.01 -2.50
N GLY A 61 -12.27 2.87 -3.17
CA GLY A 61 -13.16 2.68 -4.33
C GLY A 61 -14.66 2.82 -4.01
N ILE A 62 -15.06 2.63 -2.75
CA ILE A 62 -16.45 2.82 -2.29
C ILE A 62 -16.71 4.28 -1.88
N VAL A 63 -15.75 4.91 -1.20
CA VAL A 63 -15.89 6.29 -0.68
C VAL A 63 -15.69 7.33 -1.79
N HIS A 64 -14.87 7.03 -2.79
CA HIS A 64 -14.59 7.90 -3.95
C HIS A 64 -14.85 7.15 -5.27
N PRO A 65 -16.12 6.81 -5.59
CA PRO A 65 -16.44 6.01 -6.77
C PRO A 65 -16.28 6.77 -8.10
N ASP A 66 -16.36 8.12 -8.08
CA ASP A 66 -16.53 8.98 -9.27
C ASP A 66 -15.67 10.27 -9.27
N GLN A 67 -14.51 10.29 -8.59
CA GLN A 67 -13.52 11.38 -8.76
C GLN A 67 -12.47 11.07 -9.82
#